data_AF-A0A251ZXU7-F1
#
_entry.id   AF-A0A251ZXU7-F1
#
_cell.length_a   1.000
_cell.length_b   1.000
_cell.length_c   1.000
_cell.angle_alpha   90.00
_cell.angle_beta   90.00
_cell.angle_gamma   90.00
#
_symmetry.space_group_name_H-M   'P 1'
#
loop_
_entity.id
_entity.type
_entity.pdbx_description
1 polymer ?
#
loop_
_entity_poly.entity_id
_entity_poly.type
_entity_poly.pdbx_seq_one_letter_code
_entity_poly.pdbx_strand_id
1 'polypeptide(L)'
;MAFPIPSAFTQTSQTLSLRAIQTRSFETTNMPKMIQNIASTLQDMDYIIGRIDNQIGFINATQFADNVTEITVNIQPQPHSMIVRVSARRNNIPMDNDPVFYQDFFNHLSQASFLNTNSIY
;
A
#
# COMPACT_ATOMS: atom_id res chain seq x y z
N MET A 1 -29.50 16.99 32.36
CA MET A 1 -28.46 16.00 31.99
C MET A 1 -28.01 16.35 30.58
N ALA A 2 -26.78 16.87 30.42
CA ALA A 2 -26.24 17.23 29.11
C ALA A 2 -25.55 15.99 28.51
N PHE A 3 -25.98 15.56 27.32
CA PHE A 3 -25.34 14.48 26.59
C PHE A 3 -23.96 14.96 26.09
N PRO A 4 -22.87 14.22 26.33
CA PRO A 4 -21.57 14.58 25.78
C PRO A 4 -21.62 14.47 24.25
N ILE A 5 -21.20 15.53 23.55
CA ILE A 5 -21.09 15.53 22.08
C ILE A 5 -19.97 14.54 21.71
N PRO A 6 -20.22 13.55 20.85
CA PRO A 6 -19.33 12.40 20.70
C PRO A 6 -18.04 12.75 19.97
N SER A 7 -16.92 12.29 20.53
CA SER A 7 -15.57 12.22 19.95
C SER A 7 -15.49 11.49 18.59
N ALA A 8 -16.61 11.00 18.06
CA ALA A 8 -16.73 10.30 16.80
C ALA A 8 -16.44 11.19 15.57
N PHE A 9 -16.77 12.48 15.62
CA PHE A 9 -16.54 13.39 14.48
C PHE A 9 -15.05 13.71 14.27
N THR A 10 -14.25 13.77 15.32
CA THR A 10 -12.79 13.99 15.23
C THR A 10 -12.04 12.72 14.81
N GLN A 11 -12.51 11.53 15.19
CA GLN A 11 -11.99 10.27 14.64
C GLN A 11 -12.34 10.09 13.16
N THR A 12 -13.50 10.57 12.71
CA THR A 12 -13.93 10.41 11.31
C THR A 12 -13.03 11.22 10.35
N SER A 13 -12.64 12.45 10.70
CA SER A 13 -11.72 13.23 9.87
C SER A 13 -10.30 12.64 9.85
N GLN A 14 -9.78 12.19 11.00
CA GLN A 14 -8.49 11.52 11.08
C GLN A 14 -8.47 10.24 10.23
N THR A 15 -9.50 9.40 10.30
CA THR A 15 -9.57 8.16 9.51
C THR A 15 -9.67 8.39 8.00
N LEU A 16 -10.28 9.50 7.54
CA LEU A 16 -10.31 9.86 6.11
C LEU A 16 -8.93 10.32 5.61
N SER A 17 -8.22 11.13 6.39
CA SER A 17 -6.85 11.56 6.05
C SER A 17 -5.87 10.39 6.00
N LEU A 18 -5.98 9.43 6.93
CA LEU A 18 -5.13 8.23 6.96
C LEU A 18 -5.39 7.30 5.76
N ARG A 19 -6.63 7.23 5.27
CA ARG A 19 -6.95 6.46 4.06
C ARG A 19 -6.36 7.07 2.78
N ALA A 20 -6.20 8.38 2.74
CA ALA A 20 -5.63 9.08 1.60
C ALA A 20 -4.14 8.78 1.43
N ILE A 21 -3.38 8.65 2.53
CA ILE A 21 -1.94 8.34 2.47
C ILE A 21 -1.67 6.86 2.13
N GLN A 22 -2.60 5.96 2.47
CA GLN A 22 -2.50 4.51 2.22
C GLN A 22 -2.86 4.10 0.80
N THR A 23 -3.37 5.02 -0.01
CA THR A 23 -3.97 4.69 -1.31
C THR A 23 -3.40 5.58 -2.41
N ARG A 24 -3.05 4.98 -3.56
CA ARG A 24 -2.64 5.74 -4.76
C ARG A 24 -3.26 5.14 -6.02
N SER A 25 -3.65 6.01 -6.96
CA SER A 25 -4.13 5.63 -8.28
C SER A 25 -2.99 5.61 -9.29
N PHE A 26 -3.01 4.64 -10.19
CA PHE A 26 -2.06 4.48 -11.29
C PHE A 26 -2.83 4.37 -12.61
N GLU A 27 -2.42 5.12 -13.62
CA GLU A 27 -3.03 5.12 -14.97
C GLU A 27 -2.55 3.90 -15.78
N THR A 28 -2.90 2.71 -15.31
CA THR A 28 -2.58 1.43 -15.97
C THR A 28 -3.72 0.44 -15.77
N THR A 29 -3.86 -0.48 -16.72
CA THR A 29 -4.80 -1.60 -16.66
C THR A 29 -4.10 -2.96 -16.70
N ASN A 30 -2.75 -2.98 -16.71
CA ASN A 30 -1.96 -4.21 -16.79
C ASN A 30 -1.66 -4.76 -15.37
N MET A 31 -2.53 -5.65 -14.89
CA MET A 31 -2.45 -6.21 -13.53
C MET A 31 -1.17 -7.02 -13.31
N PRO A 32 -0.77 -7.94 -14.22
CA PRO A 32 0.49 -8.68 -14.05
C PRO A 32 1.71 -7.77 -13.91
N LYS A 33 1.76 -6.69 -14.70
CA LYS A 33 2.87 -5.74 -14.62
C LYS A 33 2.85 -4.95 -13.31
N MET A 34 1.66 -4.56 -12.84
CA MET A 34 1.52 -3.88 -11.56
C MET A 34 2.00 -4.74 -10.39
N ILE A 35 1.63 -6.02 -10.39
CA ILE A 35 2.09 -6.99 -9.39
C ILE A 35 3.60 -7.16 -9.44
N GLN A 36 4.19 -7.25 -10.64
CA GLN A 36 5.66 -7.32 -10.79
C GLN A 36 6.36 -6.08 -10.20
N ASN A 37 5.83 -4.88 -10.46
CA ASN A 37 6.39 -3.64 -9.94
C ASN A 37 6.29 -3.59 -8.41
N ILE A 38 5.15 -4.01 -7.83
CA ILE A 38 4.96 -4.08 -6.38
C ILE A 38 5.90 -5.12 -5.76
N ALA A 39 6.02 -6.30 -6.36
CA ALA A 39 6.93 -7.35 -5.89
C ALA A 39 8.39 -6.86 -5.88
N SER A 40 8.82 -6.18 -6.94
CA SER A 40 10.18 -5.61 -7.03
C SER A 40 10.38 -4.53 -5.97
N THR A 41 9.41 -3.63 -5.80
CA THR A 41 9.44 -2.58 -4.77
C THR A 41 9.57 -3.16 -3.36
N LEU A 42 8.80 -4.22 -3.06
CA LEU A 42 8.86 -4.90 -1.77
C LEU A 42 10.24 -5.53 -1.54
N GLN A 43 10.81 -6.18 -2.55
CA GLN A 43 12.14 -6.78 -2.47
C GLN A 43 13.24 -5.73 -2.27
N ASP A 44 13.16 -4.58 -2.95
CA ASP A 44 14.08 -3.46 -2.77
C ASP A 44 14.02 -2.85 -1.36
N MET A 45 12.86 -2.99 -0.69
CA MET A 45 12.63 -2.58 0.69
C MET A 45 12.93 -3.71 1.71
N ASP A 46 13.64 -4.76 1.31
CA ASP A 46 13.99 -5.94 2.12
C ASP A 46 12.79 -6.75 2.65
N TYR A 47 11.62 -6.65 2.02
CA TYR A 47 10.47 -7.50 2.35
C TYR A 47 10.57 -8.85 1.66
N ILE A 48 10.24 -9.90 2.41
CA ILE A 48 10.07 -11.25 1.90
C ILE A 48 8.61 -11.44 1.50
N ILE A 49 8.36 -11.74 0.22
CA ILE A 49 7.01 -11.98 -0.29
C ILE A 49 6.50 -13.32 0.27
N GLY A 50 5.38 -13.28 0.99
CA GLY A 50 4.73 -14.47 1.55
C GLY A 50 3.66 -15.05 0.63
N ARG A 51 2.81 -14.20 0.04
CA ARG A 51 1.73 -14.63 -0.87
C ARG A 51 1.46 -13.58 -1.94
N ILE A 52 1.21 -14.05 -3.16
CA ILE A 52 0.66 -13.25 -4.25
C ILE A 52 -0.57 -13.98 -4.79
N ASP A 53 -1.66 -13.25 -5.00
CA ASP A 53 -2.82 -13.69 -5.75
C ASP A 53 -3.09 -12.69 -6.89
N ASN A 54 -2.80 -13.14 -8.11
CA ASN A 54 -2.93 -12.32 -9.31
C ASN A 54 -4.38 -12.09 -9.75
N GLN A 55 -5.31 -12.97 -9.36
CA GLN A 55 -6.69 -12.89 -9.81
C GLN A 55 -7.45 -11.79 -9.04
N ILE A 56 -7.16 -11.66 -7.75
CA ILE A 56 -7.83 -10.66 -6.89
C ILE A 56 -6.95 -9.44 -6.59
N GLY A 57 -5.71 -9.41 -7.08
CA GLY A 57 -4.78 -8.29 -6.88
C GLY A 57 -4.32 -8.18 -5.43
N PHE A 58 -3.91 -9.29 -4.81
CA PHE A 58 -3.48 -9.32 -3.41
C PHE A 58 -2.02 -9.70 -3.29
N ILE A 59 -1.27 -8.97 -2.47
CA ILE A 59 0.13 -9.28 -2.14
C ILE A 59 0.32 -9.11 -0.64
N ASN A 60 0.96 -10.08 -0.01
CA ASN A 60 1.41 -9.99 1.37
C ASN A 60 2.90 -10.27 1.46
N ALA A 61 3.60 -9.48 2.27
CA ALA A 61 5.03 -9.62 2.51
C ALA A 61 5.39 -9.25 3.95
N THR A 62 6.53 -9.75 4.40
CA THR A 62 7.02 -9.55 5.77
C THR A 62 8.50 -9.17 5.75
N GLN A 63 8.86 -8.14 6.51
CA GLN A 63 10.24 -7.77 6.78
C GLN A 63 10.59 -8.19 8.21
N PHE A 64 11.73 -8.88 8.37
CA PHE A 64 12.27 -9.32 9.65
C PHE A 64 13.53 -8.51 9.98
N ALA A 65 13.34 -7.29 10.49
CA ALA A 65 14.42 -6.45 11.00
C ALA A 65 14.38 -6.46 12.55
N ASP A 66 14.69 -5.34 13.21
CA ASP A 66 14.52 -5.19 14.66
C ASP A 66 13.06 -5.40 15.11
N ASN A 67 12.12 -5.10 14.21
CA ASN A 67 10.69 -5.34 14.38
C ASN A 67 10.16 -6.15 13.20
N VAL A 68 9.13 -6.96 13.45
CA VAL A 68 8.44 -7.68 12.37
C VAL A 68 7.40 -6.76 11.76
N THR A 69 7.60 -6.40 10.49
CA THR A 69 6.64 -5.56 9.76
C THR A 69 5.98 -6.38 8.67
N GLU A 70 4.66 -6.53 8.76
CA GLU A 70 3.82 -7.17 7.75
C GLU A 70 3.16 -6.10 6.90
N ILE A 71 3.31 -6.19 5.57
CA ILE A 71 2.65 -5.31 4.61
C ILE A 71 1.66 -6.13 3.78
N THR A 72 0.50 -5.53 3.54
CA THR A 72 -0.54 -6.08 2.67
C THR A 72 -0.90 -5.04 1.63
N VAL A 73 -0.85 -5.44 0.37
CA VAL A 73 -1.16 -4.61 -0.78
C VAL A 73 -2.36 -5.19 -1.50
N ASN A 74 -3.38 -4.37 -1.73
CA ASN A 74 -4.55 -4.71 -2.50
C ASN A 74 -4.62 -3.80 -3.74
N ILE A 75 -4.85 -4.41 -4.89
CA ILE A 75 -4.92 -3.74 -6.19
C ILE A 75 -6.36 -3.87 -6.67
N GLN A 76 -7.06 -2.75 -6.72
CA GLN A 76 -8.42 -2.67 -7.20
C GLN A 76 -8.41 -2.15 -8.65
N PRO A 77 -8.76 -2.98 -9.64
CA PRO A 77 -8.88 -2.53 -11.02
C PRO A 77 -10.09 -1.61 -11.20
N GLN A 78 -9.91 -0.59 -12.04
CA GLN A 78 -10.94 0.32 -12.54
C GLN A 78 -10.88 0.35 -14.08
N PRO A 79 -11.90 0.91 -14.77
CA PRO A 79 -11.95 0.89 -16.24
C PRO A 79 -10.71 1.45 -16.95
N HIS A 80 -10.04 2.46 -16.37
CA HIS A 80 -8.88 3.14 -16.97
C HIS A 80 -7.69 3.26 -16.02
N SER A 81 -7.77 2.68 -14.83
CA SER A 81 -6.75 2.86 -13.79
C SER A 81 -6.75 1.68 -12.81
N MET A 82 -5.76 1.68 -11.92
CA MET A 82 -5.70 0.78 -10.78
C MET A 82 -5.51 1.60 -9.50
N ILE A 83 -6.33 1.31 -8.49
CA ILE A 83 -6.07 1.79 -7.14
C ILE A 83 -5.22 0.75 -6.42
N VAL A 84 -4.09 1.19 -5.88
CA VAL A 84 -3.29 0.41 -4.95
C VAL A 84 -3.54 0.92 -3.55
N ARG A 85 -3.98 0.04 -2.67
CA ARG A 85 -4.10 0.27 -1.24
C ARG A 85 -3.05 -0.54 -0.50
N VAL A 86 -2.35 0.12 0.41
CA VAL A 86 -1.31 -0.47 1.24
C VAL A 86 -1.73 -0.36 2.71
N SER A 87 -1.60 -1.45 3.45
CA SER A 87 -1.70 -1.46 4.90
C SER A 87 -0.50 -2.18 5.49
N ALA A 88 -0.03 -1.71 6.64
CA ALA A 88 1.08 -2.35 7.34
C ALA A 88 0.82 -2.50 8.84
N ARG A 89 1.40 -3.54 9.43
CA ARG A 89 1.40 -3.83 10.86
C ARG A 89 2.84 -4.06 11.31
N ARG A 90 3.27 -3.40 12.38
CA ARG A 90 4.58 -3.61 13.00
C ARG A 90 4.37 -4.20 14.39
N ASN A 91 4.95 -5.36 14.67
CA ASN A 91 4.75 -6.11 15.91
C ASN A 91 3.25 -6.21 16.29
N ASN A 92 2.42 -6.54 15.30
CA ASN A 92 0.97 -6.65 15.44
C ASN A 92 0.22 -5.33 15.72
N ILE A 93 0.88 -4.17 15.63
CA ILE A 93 0.28 -2.84 15.77
C ILE A 93 0.10 -2.21 14.37
N PRO A 94 -1.11 -1.75 13.99
CA PRO A 94 -1.33 -1.05 12.73
C PRO A 94 -0.45 0.20 12.60
N MET A 95 0.18 0.37 11.44
CA MET A 95 1.01 1.53 11.13
C MET A 95 0.20 2.66 10.47
N ASP A 96 -1.05 2.88 10.86
CA ASP A 96 -1.92 3.84 10.16
C ASP A 96 -1.37 5.27 10.20
N ASN A 97 -0.74 5.66 11.32
CA ASN A 97 -0.21 7.00 11.56
C ASN A 97 1.25 7.19 11.12
N ASP A 98 1.77 6.34 10.23
CA ASP A 98 3.15 6.44 9.71
C ASP A 98 3.14 6.91 8.24
N PRO A 99 2.99 8.22 7.98
CA PRO A 99 2.91 8.73 6.61
C PRO A 99 4.22 8.61 5.86
N VAL A 100 5.37 8.55 6.54
CA VAL A 100 6.68 8.43 5.91
C VAL A 100 6.79 7.05 5.26
N PHE A 101 6.42 6.00 5.98
CA PHE A 101 6.40 4.64 5.46
C PHE A 101 5.61 4.50 4.15
N TYR A 102 4.37 5.01 4.12
CA TYR A 102 3.54 4.91 2.91
C TYR A 102 4.06 5.79 1.76
N GLN A 103 4.57 6.98 2.08
CA GLN A 103 5.19 7.86 1.08
C GLN A 103 6.39 7.19 0.42
N ASP A 104 7.28 6.58 1.22
CA ASP A 104 8.46 5.89 0.71
C ASP A 104 8.06 4.72 -0.18
N PHE A 105 7.13 3.87 0.26
CA PHE A 105 6.61 2.77 -0.56
C PHE A 105 6.07 3.27 -1.91
N PHE A 106 5.22 4.30 -1.92
CA PHE A 106 4.65 4.82 -3.17
C PHE A 106 5.67 5.55 -4.04
N ASN A 107 6.73 6.11 -3.45
CA ASN A 107 7.84 6.71 -4.19
C ASN A 107 8.64 5.61 -4.92
N HIS A 108 9.02 4.55 -4.22
CA HIS A 108 9.70 3.40 -4.83
C HIS A 108 8.84 2.71 -5.90
N LEU A 109 7.55 2.48 -5.62
CA LEU A 109 6.63 1.88 -6.58
C LEU A 109 6.46 2.74 -7.85
N SER A 110 6.41 4.07 -7.68
CA SER A 110 6.32 4.96 -8.84
C SER A 110 7.57 4.86 -9.72
N GLN A 111 8.77 4.82 -9.12
CA GLN A 111 10.04 4.65 -9.83
C GLN A 111 10.09 3.29 -10.54
N ALA A 112 9.74 2.20 -9.85
CA ALA A 112 9.68 0.87 -10.44
C ALA A 112 8.70 0.82 -11.63
N SER A 113 7.55 1.49 -11.54
CA SER A 113 6.61 1.57 -12.66
C SER A 113 7.17 2.35 -13.85
N PHE A 114 7.83 3.48 -13.63
CA PHE A 114 8.42 4.29 -14.71
C PHE A 114 9.56 3.55 -15.43
N LEU A 115 10.43 2.87 -14.69
CA LEU A 115 11.54 2.09 -15.27
C LEU A 115 10.99 0.96 -16.16
N ASN A 116 9.91 0.33 -15.74
CA ASN A 116 9.28 -0.77 -16.46
C ASN A 116 8.47 -0.33 -17.69
N THR A 117 7.96 0.91 -17.74
CA THR A 117 7.32 1.48 -18.93
C THR A 117 8.34 1.87 -20.00
N ASN A 118 9.56 2.25 -19.61
CA ASN A 118 10.64 2.66 -20.51
C ASN A 118 11.64 1.53 -20.86
N SER A 119 11.45 0.33 -20.29
CA SER A 119 12.24 -0.85 -20.65
C SER A 119 11.72 -1.43 -21.96
N ILE A 120 12.21 -0.85 -23.07
CA ILE A 120 12.07 -1.41 -24.41
C ILE A 120 13.05 -2.58 -24.48
N TYR A 121 12.54 -3.81 -24.56
CA TYR A 121 13.31 -4.98 -24.99
C TYR A 121 13.10 -5.19 -26.49
#